data_AF-A0A1E3NXE1-F1
#
_entry.id   AF-A0A1E3NXE1-F1
#
_cell.length_a   1.000
_cell.length_b   1.000
_cell.length_c   1.000
_cell.angle_alpha   90.00
_cell.angle_beta   90.00
_cell.angle_gamma   90.00
#
_symmetry.space_group_name_H-M   'P 1'
#
loop_
_entity.id
_entity.type
_entity.pdbx_description
1 polymer ?
#
loop_
_entity_poly.entity_id
_entity_poly.type
_entity_poly.pdbx_seq_one_letter_code
_entity_poly.pdbx_strand_id
1 'polypeptide(L)'
;MQNDLSQSAQLQKLNQLQQLSFSPQINQRAGLNPLLLQQQQQQQQAQVQAQLQAQQLQAQQQQQQQQQHQPPQVPGSVPLPITTVKEVWNDNFHQEFNIIRQLITQYNYVSFSTEFPGILARPIGVFTSTNDYHYQTLRTNTDLLNLIQFGISLSDSNGKKPDNIYSTWQFNFKFDLNSEMISNEAFESLVKTGIDFNRHQMLGIDQFEFAELLTSSGLILLPNVYWTSFHSGYDFGFLISLLTNNQMPSKEEDFLHKIGLFFPNLYDLKILSKGLTNKETNPKLSLENLADELNIPRLNIFVSTGGQALLTNLTFIEMKNKLHDINKFNGLIHGLVTEQQQQQNPLLNEL
;
A
#
# COMPACT_ATOMS: atom_id res chain seq x y z
N MET A 1 22.90 -3.63 -19.79
CA MET A 1 23.85 -4.75 -19.95
C MET A 1 23.92 -5.70 -18.74
N GLN A 2 23.55 -5.31 -17.51
CA GLN A 2 23.52 -6.24 -16.37
C GLN A 2 22.18 -7.01 -16.19
N ASN A 3 21.07 -6.56 -16.79
CA ASN A 3 19.78 -7.25 -16.66
C ASN A 3 19.65 -8.53 -17.54
N ASP A 4 20.39 -8.63 -18.65
CA ASP A 4 20.35 -9.80 -19.55
C ASP A 4 21.03 -11.05 -18.96
N LEU A 5 21.96 -10.86 -18.01
CA LEU A 5 22.61 -11.97 -17.30
C LEU A 5 21.66 -12.67 -16.32
N SER A 6 20.61 -12.00 -15.84
CA SER A 6 19.65 -12.59 -14.89
C SER A 6 18.62 -13.51 -15.58
N GLN A 7 18.13 -13.12 -16.76
CA GLN A 7 17.18 -13.94 -17.54
C GLN A 7 17.86 -15.18 -18.12
N SER A 8 19.10 -15.06 -18.61
CA SER A 8 19.87 -16.20 -19.13
C SER A 8 20.21 -17.22 -18.04
N ALA A 9 20.51 -16.76 -16.81
CA ALA A 9 20.72 -17.62 -15.66
C ALA A 9 19.42 -18.34 -15.20
N GLN A 10 18.26 -17.68 -15.29
CA GLN A 10 16.96 -18.29 -14.98
C GLN A 10 16.56 -19.33 -16.04
N LEU A 11 16.81 -19.09 -17.33
CA LEU A 11 16.59 -20.07 -18.39
C LEU A 11 17.50 -21.30 -18.25
N GLN A 12 18.73 -21.14 -17.77
CA GLN A 12 19.62 -22.27 -17.48
C GLN A 12 19.13 -23.10 -16.27
N LYS A 13 18.62 -22.44 -15.21
CA LYS A 13 18.02 -23.12 -14.06
C LYS A 13 16.74 -23.88 -14.44
N LEU A 14 15.91 -23.32 -15.32
CA LEU A 14 14.70 -23.99 -15.81
C LEU A 14 15.02 -25.21 -16.68
N ASN A 15 16.07 -25.13 -17.51
CA ASN A 15 16.57 -26.28 -18.28
C ASN A 15 17.19 -27.36 -17.37
N GLN A 16 17.88 -27.00 -16.29
CA GLN A 16 18.37 -27.97 -15.30
C GLN A 16 17.25 -28.66 -14.52
N LEU A 17 16.21 -27.93 -14.13
CA LEU A 17 15.03 -28.49 -13.46
C LEU A 17 14.22 -29.42 -14.38
N GLN A 18 14.15 -29.13 -15.68
CA GLN A 18 13.56 -30.04 -16.66
C GLN A 18 14.38 -31.32 -16.85
N GLN A 19 15.71 -31.29 -16.71
CA GLN A 19 16.55 -32.49 -16.75
C GLN A 19 16.43 -33.36 -15.48
N LEU A 20 16.19 -32.74 -14.31
CA LEU A 20 16.00 -33.45 -13.04
C LEU A 20 14.66 -34.23 -12.97
N SER A 21 13.68 -33.85 -13.79
CA SER A 21 12.38 -34.55 -13.92
C SER A 21 12.45 -35.87 -14.69
N PHE A 22 13.60 -36.20 -15.30
CA PHE A 22 13.77 -37.39 -16.15
C PHE A 22 14.93 -38.26 -15.69
N SER A 23 14.86 -38.78 -14.46
CA SER A 23 15.60 -40.00 -14.15
C SER A 23 14.96 -41.19 -14.90
N PRO A 24 15.73 -41.99 -15.67
CA PRO A 24 15.21 -43.15 -16.42
C PRO A 24 14.50 -44.21 -15.57
N GLN A 25 14.63 -44.10 -14.25
CA GLN A 25 14.09 -45.02 -13.26
C GLN A 25 12.57 -44.83 -13.01
N ILE A 26 11.97 -43.68 -13.36
CA ILE A 26 10.52 -43.43 -13.17
C ILE A 26 9.68 -44.01 -14.34
N ASN A 27 10.23 -44.08 -15.54
CA ASN A 27 9.50 -44.52 -16.74
C ASN A 27 9.15 -46.02 -16.79
N GLN A 28 9.77 -46.87 -15.95
CA GLN A 28 9.43 -48.30 -15.92
C GLN A 28 8.18 -48.62 -15.08
N ARG A 29 7.67 -47.67 -14.27
CA ARG A 29 6.54 -47.93 -13.35
C ARG A 29 5.15 -47.52 -13.85
N ALA A 30 5.03 -46.79 -14.96
CA ALA A 30 3.74 -46.17 -15.33
C ALA A 30 3.07 -46.69 -16.61
N GLY A 31 3.67 -47.63 -17.37
CA GLY A 31 3.02 -48.24 -18.53
C GLY A 31 2.53 -47.27 -19.62
N LEU A 32 3.07 -46.05 -19.67
CA LEU A 32 2.66 -45.01 -20.61
C LEU A 32 3.39 -45.20 -21.95
N ASN A 33 2.62 -45.18 -23.04
CA ASN A 33 3.12 -45.34 -24.41
C ASN A 33 4.12 -44.20 -24.74
N PRO A 34 5.40 -44.51 -25.02
CA PRO A 34 6.46 -43.50 -25.23
C PRO A 34 6.16 -42.51 -26.36
N LEU A 35 5.39 -42.95 -27.36
CA LEU A 35 5.04 -42.14 -28.52
C LEU A 35 4.07 -41.00 -28.16
N LEU A 36 3.15 -41.26 -27.22
CA LEU A 36 2.15 -40.29 -26.76
C LEU A 36 2.79 -39.20 -25.90
N LEU A 37 3.77 -39.56 -25.08
CA LEU A 37 4.51 -38.62 -24.24
C LEU A 37 5.40 -37.70 -25.10
N GLN A 38 6.03 -38.24 -26.14
CA GLN A 38 6.82 -37.45 -27.10
C GLN A 38 5.95 -36.47 -27.90
N GLN A 39 4.75 -36.89 -28.31
CA GLN A 39 3.81 -36.02 -29.02
C GLN A 39 3.30 -34.89 -28.14
N GLN A 40 3.03 -35.16 -26.86
CA GLN A 40 2.59 -34.14 -25.90
C GLN A 40 3.71 -33.13 -25.59
N GLN A 41 4.97 -33.58 -25.54
CA GLN A 41 6.14 -32.72 -25.39
C GLN A 41 6.35 -31.78 -26.59
N GLN A 42 6.18 -32.28 -27.82
CA GLN A 42 6.27 -31.46 -29.02
C GLN A 42 5.15 -30.41 -29.10
N GLN A 43 3.93 -30.75 -28.67
CA GLN A 43 2.84 -29.77 -28.59
C GLN A 43 3.10 -28.67 -27.56
N GLN A 44 3.65 -29.01 -26.39
CA GLN A 44 3.99 -28.02 -25.36
C GLN A 44 5.11 -27.08 -25.83
N GLN A 45 6.15 -27.59 -26.49
CA GLN A 45 7.22 -26.75 -27.05
C GLN A 45 6.70 -25.81 -28.16
N ALA A 46 5.81 -26.29 -29.03
CA ALA A 46 5.22 -25.46 -30.09
C ALA A 46 4.34 -24.33 -29.51
N GLN A 47 3.57 -24.59 -28.45
CA GLN A 47 2.75 -23.56 -27.79
C GLN A 47 3.59 -22.48 -27.11
N VAL A 48 4.67 -22.87 -26.42
CA VAL A 48 5.56 -21.90 -25.75
C VAL A 48 6.30 -21.02 -26.76
N GLN A 49 6.75 -21.59 -27.89
CA GLN A 49 7.36 -20.80 -28.97
C GLN A 49 6.36 -19.81 -29.62
N ALA A 50 5.11 -20.22 -29.82
CA ALA A 50 4.08 -19.34 -30.37
C ALA A 50 3.76 -18.16 -29.43
N GLN A 51 3.72 -18.38 -28.11
CA GLN A 51 3.50 -17.31 -27.13
C GLN A 51 4.67 -16.32 -27.07
N LEU A 52 5.92 -16.80 -27.13
CA LEU A 52 7.11 -15.93 -27.14
C LEU A 52 7.17 -15.04 -28.40
N GLN A 53 6.80 -15.58 -29.57
CA GLN A 53 6.71 -14.77 -30.80
C GLN A 53 5.60 -13.73 -30.74
N ALA A 54 4.43 -14.06 -30.15
CA ALA A 54 3.33 -13.11 -30.00
C ALA A 54 3.68 -11.94 -29.08
N GLN A 55 4.41 -12.20 -27.97
CA GLN A 55 4.88 -11.14 -27.08
C GLN A 55 5.91 -10.22 -27.73
N GLN A 56 6.84 -10.75 -28.55
CA GLN A 56 7.80 -9.92 -29.27
C GLN A 56 7.15 -9.01 -30.30
N LEU A 57 6.11 -9.48 -31.01
CA LEU A 57 5.35 -8.69 -31.97
C LEU A 57 4.54 -7.56 -31.30
N GLN A 58 3.96 -7.81 -30.11
CA GLN A 58 3.27 -6.77 -29.33
C GLN A 58 4.22 -5.70 -28.79
N ALA A 59 5.42 -6.09 -28.34
CA ALA A 59 6.43 -5.15 -27.86
C ALA A 59 6.94 -4.21 -28.98
N GLN A 60 7.08 -4.72 -30.22
CA GLN A 60 7.45 -3.90 -31.37
C GLN A 60 6.34 -2.92 -31.80
N GLN A 61 5.06 -3.31 -31.69
CA GLN A 61 3.95 -2.39 -32.00
C GLN A 61 3.79 -1.26 -30.97
N GLN A 62 4.06 -1.51 -29.68
CA GLN A 62 4.00 -0.47 -28.65
C GLN A 62 5.15 0.56 -28.76
N GLN A 63 6.33 0.16 -29.22
CA GLN A 63 7.42 1.11 -29.46
C GLN A 63 7.16 2.06 -30.64
N GLN A 64 6.33 1.68 -31.62
CA GLN A 64 5.96 2.58 -32.73
C GLN A 64 4.87 3.58 -32.37
N GLN A 65 4.08 3.38 -31.30
CA GLN A 65 3.03 4.32 -30.87
C GLN A 65 3.50 5.42 -29.90
N GLN A 66 4.71 5.34 -29.34
CA GLN A 66 5.22 6.35 -28.39
C GLN A 66 5.91 7.56 -29.04
N GLN A 67 5.95 7.69 -30.37
CA GLN A 67 6.61 8.82 -31.05
C GLN A 67 5.70 9.97 -31.50
N GLN A 68 4.41 10.02 -31.11
CA GLN A 68 3.53 11.07 -31.66
C GLN A 68 2.74 11.98 -30.70
N HIS A 69 2.80 11.88 -29.38
CA HIS A 69 2.02 12.79 -28.52
C HIS A 69 2.88 13.44 -27.42
N GLN A 70 3.49 14.59 -27.75
CA GLN A 70 3.85 15.59 -26.74
C GLN A 70 2.62 16.48 -26.48
N PRO A 71 2.15 16.63 -25.22
CA PRO A 71 1.12 17.61 -24.91
C PRO A 71 1.70 19.05 -24.98
N PRO A 72 0.91 20.04 -25.45
CA PRO A 72 1.36 21.41 -25.56
C PRO A 72 1.64 22.04 -24.19
N GLN A 73 2.76 22.76 -24.08
CA GLN A 73 3.12 23.53 -22.91
C GLN A 73 2.21 24.77 -22.78
N VAL A 74 1.55 24.89 -21.62
CA VAL A 74 0.79 26.09 -21.25
C VAL A 74 1.74 27.07 -20.56
N PRO A 75 1.85 28.35 -20.98
CA PRO A 75 2.70 29.32 -20.28
C PRO A 75 1.94 29.96 -19.12
N GLY A 76 2.51 29.85 -17.91
CA GLY A 76 2.09 30.61 -16.72
C GLY A 76 1.75 29.74 -15.51
N SER A 77 2.74 29.11 -14.88
CA SER A 77 2.54 28.46 -13.58
C SER A 77 2.77 29.47 -12.45
N VAL A 78 1.67 29.82 -11.76
CA VAL A 78 1.71 30.23 -10.35
C VAL A 78 2.56 29.19 -9.59
N PRO A 79 3.47 29.57 -8.68
CA PRO A 79 4.25 28.58 -7.93
C PRO A 79 3.30 27.64 -7.20
N LEU A 80 3.30 26.36 -7.56
CA LEU A 80 2.58 25.36 -6.80
C LEU A 80 3.16 25.37 -5.37
N PRO A 81 2.33 25.52 -4.32
CA PRO A 81 2.81 25.36 -2.94
C PRO A 81 3.46 23.98 -2.83
N ILE A 82 4.62 23.92 -2.17
CA ILE A 82 5.57 22.80 -2.15
C ILE A 82 4.86 21.43 -2.13
N THR A 83 4.74 20.80 -3.30
CA THR A 83 4.18 19.45 -3.49
C THR A 83 5.27 18.37 -3.41
N THR A 84 6.40 18.67 -2.78
CA THR A 84 7.53 17.74 -2.72
C THR A 84 7.42 16.81 -1.52
N VAL A 85 7.73 15.53 -1.74
CA VAL A 85 7.85 14.51 -0.69
C VAL A 85 9.30 14.50 -0.19
N LYS A 86 9.49 14.53 1.13
CA LYS A 86 10.80 14.39 1.77
C LYS A 86 11.10 12.92 2.03
N GLU A 87 12.12 12.40 1.36
CA GLU A 87 12.67 11.07 1.66
C GLU A 87 13.38 11.07 3.02
N VAL A 88 12.99 10.14 3.88
CA VAL A 88 13.58 9.94 5.20
C VAL A 88 14.21 8.55 5.26
N TRP A 89 15.49 8.53 5.61
CA TRP A 89 16.37 7.38 5.77
C TRP A 89 17.06 7.49 7.13
N ASN A 90 17.85 6.49 7.52
CA ASN A 90 18.47 6.45 8.84
C ASN A 90 19.35 7.69 9.16
N ASP A 91 20.00 8.27 8.16
CA ASP A 91 20.92 9.41 8.33
C ASP A 91 20.22 10.75 8.65
N ASN A 92 18.99 10.95 8.18
CA ASN A 92 18.21 12.16 8.43
C ASN A 92 16.98 11.94 9.33
N PHE A 93 16.76 10.70 9.80
CA PHE A 93 15.57 10.29 10.52
C PHE A 93 15.19 11.20 11.69
N HIS A 94 16.10 11.38 12.66
CA HIS A 94 15.82 12.22 13.84
C HIS A 94 15.60 13.69 13.49
N GLN A 95 16.35 14.21 12.51
CA GLN A 95 16.22 15.61 12.11
C GLN A 95 14.82 15.89 11.56
N GLU A 96 14.35 15.05 10.64
CA GLU A 96 13.04 15.19 10.02
C GLU A 96 11.92 14.93 11.03
N PHE A 97 12.08 13.93 11.92
CA PHE A 97 11.10 13.67 12.97
C PHE A 97 10.97 14.85 13.95
N ASN A 98 12.07 15.51 14.28
CA ASN A 98 12.03 16.70 15.13
C ASN A 98 11.27 17.86 14.48
N ILE A 99 11.38 18.03 13.16
CA ILE A 99 10.58 19.02 12.41
C ILE A 99 9.09 18.67 12.50
N ILE A 100 8.73 17.41 12.31
CA ILE A 100 7.33 16.95 12.43
C ILE A 100 6.76 17.24 13.83
N ARG A 101 7.53 16.99 14.90
CA ARG A 101 7.15 17.30 16.29
C ARG A 101 6.88 18.79 16.52
N GLN A 102 7.61 19.68 15.84
CA GLN A 102 7.38 21.12 15.94
C GLN A 102 6.14 21.57 15.17
N LEU A 103 5.82 20.89 14.07
CA LEU A 103 4.70 21.26 13.20
C LEU A 103 3.35 20.75 13.72
N ILE A 104 3.32 19.62 14.44
CA ILE A 104 2.06 18.93 14.78
C ILE A 104 1.10 19.77 15.63
N THR A 105 1.60 20.74 16.40
CA THR A 105 0.75 21.65 17.19
C THR A 105 -0.09 22.60 16.33
N GLN A 106 0.38 22.93 15.12
CA GLN A 106 -0.31 23.82 14.19
C GLN A 106 -0.94 23.06 13.01
N TYR A 107 -0.27 22.01 12.55
CA TYR A 107 -0.66 21.20 11.40
C TYR A 107 -1.08 19.79 11.88
N ASN A 108 -2.19 19.75 12.60
CA ASN A 108 -2.70 18.59 13.34
C ASN A 108 -3.61 17.66 12.52
N TYR A 109 -3.74 17.88 11.21
CA TYR A 109 -4.40 16.96 10.30
C TYR A 109 -3.33 16.15 9.58
N VAL A 110 -3.27 14.86 9.89
CA VAL A 110 -2.25 13.92 9.44
C VAL A 110 -2.91 12.90 8.54
N SER A 111 -2.60 12.93 7.24
CA SER A 111 -2.94 11.80 6.38
C SER A 111 -1.75 10.86 6.26
N PHE A 112 -2.02 9.59 6.03
CA PHE A 112 -0.96 8.60 5.90
C PHE A 112 -1.27 7.50 4.90
N SER A 113 -0.21 6.79 4.50
CA SER A 113 -0.24 5.59 3.67
C SER A 113 0.91 4.69 4.09
N THR A 114 0.77 3.39 3.91
CA THR A 114 1.87 2.44 4.12
C THR A 114 2.16 1.66 2.84
N GLU A 115 3.35 1.06 2.80
CA GLU A 115 3.71 0.09 1.78
C GLU A 115 4.25 -1.16 2.48
N PHE A 116 3.73 -2.32 2.11
CA PHE A 116 3.96 -3.57 2.82
C PHE A 116 4.12 -4.75 1.85
N PRO A 117 4.72 -5.87 2.30
CA PRO A 117 5.21 -6.92 1.39
C PRO A 117 4.10 -7.89 0.89
N GLY A 118 2.86 -7.41 0.82
CA GLY A 118 1.69 -8.16 0.35
C GLY A 118 1.06 -9.07 1.40
N ILE A 119 0.32 -10.07 0.92
CA ILE A 119 -0.38 -11.07 1.73
C ILE A 119 0.24 -12.44 1.42
N LEU A 120 0.81 -13.09 2.43
CA LEU A 120 1.48 -14.40 2.30
C LEU A 120 0.69 -15.55 2.92
N ALA A 121 -0.08 -15.27 3.96
CA ALA A 121 -0.75 -16.31 4.72
C ALA A 121 -2.27 -16.14 4.70
N ARG A 122 -2.99 -17.27 4.65
CA ARG A 122 -4.41 -17.35 4.94
C ARG A 122 -4.60 -18.26 6.16
N PRO A 123 -5.36 -17.83 7.17
CA PRO A 123 -5.57 -18.64 8.36
C PRO A 123 -6.39 -19.89 8.00
N ILE A 124 -6.02 -21.03 8.54
CA ILE A 124 -6.73 -22.30 8.37
C ILE A 124 -7.59 -22.54 9.61
N GLY A 125 -8.89 -22.73 9.42
CA GLY A 125 -9.80 -23.01 10.53
C GLY A 125 -11.25 -22.75 10.19
N VAL A 126 -12.09 -22.79 11.23
CA VAL A 126 -13.50 -22.39 11.17
C VAL A 126 -13.61 -20.97 11.71
N PHE A 127 -14.27 -20.09 10.97
CA PHE A 127 -14.45 -18.69 11.32
C PHE A 127 -15.92 -18.42 11.60
N THR A 128 -16.17 -17.50 12.52
CA THR A 128 -17.54 -17.16 12.95
C THR A 128 -18.30 -16.38 11.88
N SER A 129 -17.59 -15.67 11.00
CA SER A 129 -18.14 -14.89 9.90
C SER A 129 -17.08 -14.60 8.83
N THR A 130 -17.51 -14.04 7.70
CA THR A 130 -16.61 -13.52 6.66
C THR A 130 -15.70 -12.40 7.19
N ASN A 131 -16.21 -11.53 8.06
CA ASN A 131 -15.43 -10.45 8.66
C ASN A 131 -14.36 -11.01 9.60
N ASP A 132 -14.71 -12.00 10.42
CA ASP A 132 -13.74 -12.70 11.28
C ASP A 132 -12.63 -13.34 10.42
N TYR A 133 -12.97 -14.00 9.31
CA TYR A 133 -11.94 -14.50 8.38
C TYR A 133 -11.03 -13.41 7.80
N HIS A 134 -11.61 -12.25 7.43
CA HIS A 134 -10.83 -11.12 6.93
C HIS A 134 -9.90 -10.55 8.01
N TYR A 135 -10.40 -10.35 9.23
CA TYR A 135 -9.61 -9.91 10.36
C TYR A 135 -8.49 -10.90 10.70
N GLN A 136 -8.78 -12.20 10.81
CA GLN A 136 -7.75 -13.20 11.08
C GLN A 136 -6.70 -13.27 9.96
N THR A 137 -7.10 -13.00 8.70
CA THR A 137 -6.12 -12.86 7.60
C THR A 137 -5.20 -11.66 7.82
N LEU A 138 -5.76 -10.49 8.09
CA LEU A 138 -5.01 -9.27 8.38
C LEU A 138 -4.05 -9.50 9.55
N ARG A 139 -4.57 -10.01 10.68
CA ARG A 139 -3.81 -10.35 11.88
C ARG A 139 -2.61 -11.24 11.57
N THR A 140 -2.85 -12.36 10.88
CA THR A 140 -1.79 -13.33 10.56
C THR A 140 -0.67 -12.69 9.72
N ASN A 141 -1.01 -11.85 8.73
CA ASN A 141 0.01 -11.23 7.89
C ASN A 141 0.75 -10.10 8.60
N THR A 142 0.07 -9.32 9.43
CA THR A 142 0.67 -8.21 10.20
C THR A 142 1.54 -8.67 11.36
N ASP A 143 1.32 -9.89 11.87
CA ASP A 143 2.22 -10.56 12.82
C ASP A 143 3.47 -11.16 12.13
N LEU A 144 3.39 -11.47 10.83
CA LEU A 144 4.44 -12.17 10.08
C LEU A 144 5.36 -11.25 9.26
N LEU A 145 4.89 -10.05 8.94
CA LEU A 145 5.49 -9.18 7.93
C LEU A 145 5.82 -7.81 8.53
N ASN A 146 6.81 -7.15 7.95
CA ASN A 146 7.26 -5.82 8.35
C ASN A 146 6.93 -4.78 7.27
N LEU A 147 6.73 -3.53 7.69
CA LEU A 147 6.50 -2.41 6.76
C LEU A 147 7.75 -2.11 5.94
N ILE A 148 7.56 -1.67 4.70
CA ILE A 148 8.64 -1.24 3.80
C ILE A 148 8.74 0.29 3.82
N GLN A 149 7.61 0.98 3.71
CA GLN A 149 7.54 2.43 3.79
C GLN A 149 6.34 2.92 4.60
N PHE A 150 6.48 4.13 5.13
CA PHE A 150 5.41 4.86 5.79
C PHE A 150 5.40 6.30 5.30
N GLY A 151 4.27 6.76 4.76
CA GLY A 151 4.09 8.11 4.26
C GLY A 151 3.18 8.91 5.19
N ILE A 152 3.54 10.15 5.50
CA ILE A 152 2.64 11.11 6.17
C ILE A 152 2.60 12.45 5.45
N SER A 153 1.44 13.10 5.45
CA SER A 153 1.29 14.49 5.04
C SER A 153 0.53 15.27 6.09
N LEU A 154 1.07 16.44 6.45
CA LEU A 154 0.53 17.33 7.46
C LEU A 154 -0.18 18.51 6.79
N SER A 155 -1.30 18.92 7.38
CA SER A 155 -1.97 20.18 7.09
C SER A 155 -2.67 20.72 8.34
N ASP A 156 -3.17 21.95 8.26
CA ASP A 156 -4.15 22.45 9.21
C ASP A 156 -5.57 21.93 8.84
N SER A 157 -6.56 22.38 9.60
CA SER A 157 -7.97 22.01 9.40
C SER A 157 -8.56 22.43 8.04
N ASN A 158 -7.95 23.39 7.36
CA ASN A 158 -8.38 23.93 6.08
C ASN A 158 -7.52 23.39 4.92
N GLY A 159 -6.59 22.48 5.20
CA GLY A 159 -5.67 21.95 4.20
C GLY A 159 -4.44 22.83 3.94
N LYS A 160 -4.25 23.92 4.70
CA LYS A 160 -3.04 24.74 4.55
C LYS A 160 -1.82 23.95 5.04
N LYS A 161 -0.74 24.01 4.25
CA LYS A 161 0.54 23.38 4.54
C LYS A 161 1.54 24.41 5.09
N PRO A 162 2.60 23.99 5.82
CA PRO A 162 3.67 24.89 6.24
C PRO A 162 4.35 25.56 5.04
N ASP A 163 4.57 26.87 5.17
CA ASP A 163 5.27 27.68 4.16
C ASP A 163 6.79 27.44 4.29
N ASN A 164 7.48 27.22 3.17
CA ASN A 164 8.94 27.04 3.08
C ASN A 164 9.54 25.84 3.85
N ILE A 165 8.73 24.91 4.33
CA ILE A 165 9.18 23.65 4.97
C ILE A 165 8.41 22.49 4.34
N TYR A 166 9.02 21.30 4.33
CA TYR A 166 8.32 20.09 3.90
C TYR A 166 7.07 19.86 4.76
N SER A 167 6.03 19.33 4.13
CA SER A 167 4.77 18.96 4.77
C SER A 167 4.44 17.48 4.57
N THR A 168 5.25 16.77 3.79
CA THR A 168 5.03 15.37 3.43
C THR A 168 6.34 14.63 3.53
N TRP A 169 6.35 13.52 4.26
CA TRP A 169 7.51 12.67 4.50
C TRP A 169 7.23 11.25 4.07
N GLN A 170 8.24 10.59 3.52
CA GLN A 170 8.26 9.17 3.22
C GLN A 170 9.40 8.54 4.00
N PHE A 171 9.05 7.78 5.04
CA PHE A 171 9.97 7.00 5.83
C PHE A 171 10.23 5.67 5.14
N ASN A 172 11.51 5.35 4.95
CA ASN A 172 11.97 4.13 4.32
C ASN A 172 12.56 3.21 5.37
N PHE A 173 11.87 2.10 5.68
CA PHE A 173 12.32 1.18 6.73
C PHE A 173 13.38 0.21 6.23
N LYS A 174 14.17 -0.29 7.17
CA LYS A 174 15.13 -1.35 6.88
C LYS A 174 14.39 -2.61 6.46
N PHE A 175 14.72 -3.11 5.26
CA PHE A 175 14.09 -4.30 4.70
C PHE A 175 15.14 -5.12 3.96
N ASP A 176 15.40 -6.35 4.42
CA ASP A 176 16.42 -7.24 3.86
C ASP A 176 15.74 -8.48 3.25
N LEU A 177 15.79 -8.60 1.92
CA LEU A 177 15.20 -9.72 1.18
C LEU A 177 15.78 -11.10 1.54
N ASN A 178 16.90 -11.16 2.27
CA ASN A 178 17.47 -12.41 2.76
C ASN A 178 16.82 -12.91 4.06
N SER A 179 16.24 -12.01 4.85
CA SER A 179 15.61 -12.34 6.14
C SER A 179 14.12 -12.06 6.20
N GLU A 180 13.62 -11.13 5.38
CA GLU A 180 12.22 -10.74 5.30
C GLU A 180 11.46 -11.54 4.24
N MET A 181 10.16 -11.72 4.48
CA MET A 181 9.28 -12.39 3.53
C MET A 181 8.50 -11.36 2.70
N ILE A 182 8.27 -11.69 1.42
CA ILE A 182 7.51 -10.86 0.49
C ILE A 182 6.77 -11.70 -0.55
N SER A 183 5.56 -11.29 -0.91
CA SER A 183 4.80 -11.94 -1.99
C SER A 183 5.43 -11.61 -3.34
N ASN A 184 5.36 -12.54 -4.30
CA ASN A 184 5.91 -12.30 -5.64
C ASN A 184 5.24 -11.09 -6.32
N GLU A 185 3.93 -10.96 -6.14
CA GLU A 185 3.13 -9.87 -6.68
C GLU A 185 3.54 -8.52 -6.08
N ALA A 186 3.76 -8.48 -4.76
CA ALA A 186 4.24 -7.29 -4.08
C ALA A 186 5.66 -6.93 -4.54
N PHE A 187 6.58 -7.91 -4.60
CA PHE A 187 7.94 -7.68 -5.07
C PHE A 187 7.98 -7.08 -6.48
N GLU A 188 7.26 -7.68 -7.45
CA GLU A 188 7.21 -7.18 -8.82
C GLU A 188 6.62 -5.77 -8.91
N SER A 189 5.54 -5.51 -8.16
CA SER A 189 4.88 -4.21 -8.13
C SER A 189 5.81 -3.13 -7.55
N LEU A 190 6.48 -3.41 -6.44
CA LEU A 190 7.34 -2.48 -5.74
C LEU A 190 8.61 -2.12 -6.53
N VAL A 191 9.24 -3.12 -7.17
CA VAL A 191 10.35 -2.85 -8.08
C VAL A 191 9.90 -1.95 -9.24
N LYS A 192 8.68 -2.17 -9.76
CA LYS A 192 8.13 -1.36 -10.85
C LYS A 192 7.80 0.08 -10.43
N THR A 193 7.38 0.31 -9.19
CA THR A 193 7.12 1.66 -8.65
C THR A 193 8.39 2.38 -8.21
N GLY A 194 9.53 1.69 -8.17
CA GLY A 194 10.87 2.27 -7.96
C GLY A 194 11.49 2.01 -6.60
N ILE A 195 10.98 1.04 -5.83
CA ILE A 195 11.59 0.62 -4.57
C ILE A 195 12.97 0.00 -4.81
N ASP A 196 13.99 0.55 -4.14
CA ASP A 196 15.36 0.02 -4.14
C ASP A 196 15.62 -0.77 -2.86
N PHE A 197 15.39 -2.09 -2.91
CA PHE A 197 15.59 -2.96 -1.77
C PHE A 197 17.03 -2.98 -1.24
N ASN A 198 18.05 -2.76 -2.08
CA ASN A 198 19.43 -2.67 -1.58
C ASN A 198 19.61 -1.42 -0.71
N ARG A 199 18.99 -0.31 -1.11
CA ARG A 199 18.99 0.92 -0.32
C ARG A 199 18.23 0.76 0.99
N HIS A 200 17.07 0.09 0.98
CA HIS A 200 16.35 -0.28 2.20
C HIS A 200 17.20 -1.11 3.15
N GLN A 201 17.89 -2.13 2.65
CA GLN A 201 18.77 -2.97 3.47
C GLN A 201 19.91 -2.16 4.13
N MET A 202 20.53 -1.25 3.38
CA MET A 202 21.72 -0.51 3.82
C MET A 202 21.43 0.74 4.65
N LEU A 203 20.40 1.51 4.27
CA LEU A 203 20.14 2.86 4.78
C LEU A 203 18.77 3.00 5.44
N GLY A 204 17.96 1.94 5.46
CA GLY A 204 16.62 1.98 6.01
C GLY A 204 16.59 2.22 7.51
N ILE A 205 15.51 2.86 7.96
CA ILE A 205 15.25 3.21 9.35
C ILE A 205 14.89 1.94 10.13
N ASP A 206 15.39 1.81 11.36
CA ASP A 206 14.91 0.78 12.27
C ASP A 206 13.45 1.05 12.67
N GLN A 207 12.57 0.09 12.41
CA GLN A 207 11.13 0.27 12.62
C GLN A 207 10.76 0.46 14.10
N PHE A 208 11.52 -0.12 15.03
CA PHE A 208 11.26 0.04 16.46
C PHE A 208 11.70 1.42 16.95
N GLU A 209 12.81 1.93 16.44
CA GLU A 209 13.21 3.33 16.65
C GLU A 209 12.15 4.29 16.11
N PHE A 210 11.59 3.98 14.94
CA PHE A 210 10.45 4.72 14.40
C PHE A 210 9.23 4.70 15.34
N ALA A 211 8.87 3.53 15.86
CA ALA A 211 7.76 3.36 16.78
C ALA A 211 7.95 4.16 18.08
N GLU A 212 9.17 4.17 18.63
CA GLU A 212 9.54 4.95 19.82
C GLU A 212 9.36 6.46 19.58
N LEU A 213 9.90 6.97 18.46
CA LEU A 213 9.77 8.39 18.15
C LEU A 213 8.34 8.79 17.86
N LEU A 214 7.57 7.96 17.17
CA LEU A 214 6.15 8.17 16.89
C LEU A 214 5.33 8.23 18.17
N THR A 215 5.56 7.31 19.12
CA THR A 215 4.85 7.27 20.41
C THR A 215 5.06 8.54 21.23
N SER A 216 6.27 9.09 21.22
CA SER A 216 6.63 10.29 21.98
C SER A 216 6.50 11.61 21.19
N SER A 217 5.91 11.58 19.99
CA SER A 217 5.91 12.73 19.07
C SER A 217 4.79 13.74 19.26
N GLY A 218 3.70 13.32 19.89
CA GLY A 218 2.43 14.04 19.87
C GLY A 218 1.58 13.83 18.60
N LEU A 219 1.95 12.90 17.71
CA LEU A 219 1.12 12.50 16.55
C LEU A 219 0.00 11.52 16.92
N ILE A 220 0.25 10.64 17.90
CA ILE A 220 -0.68 9.59 18.34
C ILE A 220 -1.03 9.78 19.81
N LEU A 221 -2.08 9.08 20.28
CA LEU A 221 -2.59 9.12 21.67
C LEU A 221 -3.17 10.48 22.10
N LEU A 222 -3.20 11.48 21.22
CA LEU A 222 -3.68 12.82 21.52
C LEU A 222 -5.02 13.14 20.83
N PRO A 223 -6.03 13.66 21.57
CA PRO A 223 -7.37 13.91 21.04
C PRO A 223 -7.45 15.15 20.14
N ASN A 224 -6.39 15.93 20.01
CA ASN A 224 -6.32 17.09 19.13
C ASN A 224 -5.62 16.80 17.80
N VAL A 225 -5.30 15.54 17.49
CA VAL A 225 -4.75 15.13 16.19
C VAL A 225 -5.82 14.37 15.41
N TYR A 226 -5.91 14.67 14.12
CA TYR A 226 -6.91 14.12 13.20
C TYR A 226 -6.22 13.32 12.12
N TRP A 227 -6.39 11.99 12.17
CA TRP A 227 -5.81 11.08 11.21
C TRP A 227 -6.75 10.81 10.05
N THR A 228 -6.20 10.73 8.85
CA THR A 228 -6.94 10.37 7.64
C THR A 228 -6.22 9.30 6.84
N SER A 229 -6.97 8.33 6.35
CA SER A 229 -6.47 7.18 5.61
C SER A 229 -7.39 6.78 4.46
N PHE A 230 -7.01 5.79 3.67
CA PHE A 230 -7.87 5.24 2.62
C PHE A 230 -7.80 3.70 2.63
N HIS A 231 -8.93 3.03 2.91
CA HIS A 231 -9.01 1.56 2.93
C HIS A 231 -7.94 0.91 3.84
N SER A 232 -7.91 1.38 5.07
CA SER A 232 -6.71 1.34 5.90
C SER A 232 -6.59 0.18 6.89
N GLY A 233 -7.38 -0.88 6.70
CA GLY A 233 -7.37 -2.02 7.63
C GLY A 233 -5.96 -2.60 7.84
N TYR A 234 -5.27 -2.92 6.76
CA TYR A 234 -3.89 -3.42 6.83
C TYR A 234 -2.91 -2.37 7.35
N ASP A 235 -3.03 -1.12 6.91
CA ASP A 235 -2.18 -0.01 7.38
C ASP A 235 -2.20 0.09 8.90
N PHE A 236 -3.38 0.07 9.51
CA PHE A 236 -3.53 0.06 10.96
C PHE A 236 -3.10 -1.25 11.60
N GLY A 237 -3.29 -2.38 10.92
CA GLY A 237 -2.80 -3.67 11.39
C GLY A 237 -1.28 -3.64 11.62
N PHE A 238 -0.53 -3.17 10.62
CA PHE A 238 0.92 -3.02 10.75
C PHE A 238 1.32 -1.98 11.80
N LEU A 239 0.66 -0.82 11.84
CA LEU A 239 0.97 0.20 12.84
C LEU A 239 0.71 -0.27 14.27
N ILE A 240 -0.42 -0.95 14.53
CA ILE A 240 -0.73 -1.45 15.87
C ILE A 240 0.22 -2.57 16.27
N SER A 241 0.56 -3.48 15.36
CA SER A 241 1.58 -4.52 15.58
C SER A 241 2.91 -3.87 16.00
N LEU A 242 3.37 -2.90 15.22
CA LEU A 242 4.63 -2.19 15.46
C LEU A 242 4.62 -1.38 16.77
N LEU A 243 3.58 -0.57 17.01
CA LEU A 243 3.47 0.31 18.18
C LEU A 243 3.29 -0.45 19.49
N THR A 244 2.63 -1.60 19.44
CA THR A 244 2.45 -2.44 20.64
C THR A 244 3.61 -3.39 20.86
N ASN A 245 4.45 -3.61 19.85
CA ASN A 245 5.54 -4.58 19.85
C ASN A 245 5.11 -5.92 20.46
N ASN A 246 3.95 -6.40 20.04
CA ASN A 246 3.29 -7.58 20.57
C ASN A 246 2.42 -8.19 19.48
N GLN A 247 2.00 -9.44 19.69
CA GLN A 247 1.06 -10.09 18.78
C GLN A 247 -0.23 -9.29 18.68
N MET A 248 -0.74 -9.20 17.46
CA MET A 248 -2.00 -8.57 17.16
C MET A 248 -3.15 -9.23 17.93
N PRO A 249 -4.15 -8.45 18.38
CA PRO A 249 -5.25 -8.98 19.18
C PRO A 249 -5.94 -10.19 18.54
N SER A 250 -6.49 -11.07 19.36
CA SER A 250 -7.17 -12.26 18.83
C SER A 250 -8.57 -11.97 18.27
N LYS A 251 -9.18 -10.88 18.72
CA LYS A 251 -10.53 -10.45 18.36
C LYS A 251 -10.47 -9.07 17.69
N GLU A 252 -11.30 -8.89 16.66
CA GLU A 252 -11.43 -7.63 15.92
C GLU A 252 -11.80 -6.45 16.83
N GLU A 253 -12.68 -6.68 17.81
CA GLU A 253 -13.10 -5.66 18.79
C GLU A 253 -11.92 -5.11 19.60
N ASP A 254 -11.02 -5.97 20.07
CA ASP A 254 -9.84 -5.56 20.84
C ASP A 254 -8.86 -4.76 19.96
N PHE A 255 -8.78 -5.08 18.67
CA PHE A 255 -8.00 -4.33 17.70
C PHE A 255 -8.60 -2.95 17.43
N LEU A 256 -9.90 -2.86 17.18
CA LEU A 256 -10.60 -1.58 17.02
C LEU A 256 -10.47 -0.72 18.28
N HIS A 257 -10.55 -1.32 19.47
CA HIS A 257 -10.32 -0.63 20.73
C HIS A 257 -8.92 -0.01 20.78
N LYS A 258 -7.87 -0.78 20.41
CA LYS A 258 -6.50 -0.26 20.33
C LYS A 258 -6.36 0.88 19.32
N ILE A 259 -6.97 0.78 18.13
CA ILE A 259 -6.97 1.88 17.17
C ILE A 259 -7.58 3.14 17.79
N GLY A 260 -8.73 3.02 18.46
CA GLY A 260 -9.38 4.17 19.12
C GLY A 260 -8.54 4.81 20.22
N LEU A 261 -7.66 4.05 20.89
CA LEU A 261 -6.69 4.59 21.86
C LEU A 261 -5.55 5.36 21.17
N PHE A 262 -4.93 4.76 20.14
CA PHE A 262 -3.79 5.36 19.44
C PHE A 262 -4.20 6.52 18.51
N PHE A 263 -5.39 6.47 17.91
CA PHE A 263 -5.89 7.40 16.90
C PHE A 263 -7.32 7.85 17.23
N PRO A 264 -7.51 8.74 18.24
CA PRO A 264 -8.84 9.10 18.74
C PRO A 264 -9.75 9.78 17.71
N ASN A 265 -9.16 10.53 16.77
CA ASN A 265 -9.89 11.06 15.62
C ASN A 265 -9.31 10.48 14.34
N LEU A 266 -10.11 9.67 13.65
CA LEU A 266 -9.71 8.91 12.48
C LEU A 266 -10.83 8.93 11.44
N TYR A 267 -10.48 9.25 10.20
CA TYR A 267 -11.39 9.23 9.06
C TYR A 267 -10.83 8.39 7.91
N ASP A 268 -11.54 7.33 7.53
CA ASP A 268 -11.23 6.56 6.32
C ASP A 268 -12.00 7.15 5.13
N LEU A 269 -11.27 7.63 4.11
CA LEU A 269 -11.84 8.25 2.92
C LEU A 269 -12.77 7.32 2.14
N LYS A 270 -12.52 6.00 2.17
CA LYS A 270 -13.41 5.03 1.53
C LYS A 270 -14.76 4.97 2.25
N ILE A 271 -14.79 5.19 3.57
CA ILE A 271 -16.04 5.33 4.33
C ILE A 271 -16.70 6.68 4.03
N LEU A 272 -15.95 7.78 4.06
CA LEU A 272 -16.49 9.11 3.79
C LEU A 272 -17.12 9.20 2.38
N SER A 273 -16.56 8.50 1.38
CA SER A 273 -17.09 8.52 0.01
C SER A 273 -18.50 7.92 -0.10
N LYS A 274 -18.90 7.03 0.81
CA LYS A 274 -20.27 6.51 0.91
C LYS A 274 -21.25 7.62 1.30
N GLY A 275 -20.85 8.48 2.24
CA GLY A 275 -21.66 9.62 2.69
C GLY A 275 -21.84 10.72 1.65
N LEU A 276 -20.92 10.85 0.68
CA LEU A 276 -21.04 11.81 -0.41
C LEU A 276 -21.98 11.36 -1.53
N THR A 277 -22.02 10.06 -1.80
CA THR A 277 -22.66 9.54 -3.02
C THR A 277 -24.04 8.94 -2.78
N ASN A 278 -24.46 8.72 -1.53
CA ASN A 278 -25.70 8.00 -1.14
C ASN A 278 -25.92 6.70 -1.95
N LYS A 279 -24.83 6.09 -2.43
CA LYS A 279 -24.81 4.90 -3.27
C LYS A 279 -23.85 3.89 -2.64
N GLU A 280 -24.09 2.61 -2.90
CA GLU A 280 -23.06 1.60 -2.63
C GLU A 280 -21.78 2.01 -3.37
N THR A 281 -20.73 2.31 -2.61
CA THR A 281 -19.43 2.62 -3.19
C THR A 281 -18.97 1.43 -4.01
N ASN A 282 -18.63 1.69 -5.27
CA ASN A 282 -17.98 0.70 -6.12
C ASN A 282 -16.82 0.06 -5.32
N PRO A 283 -16.82 -1.26 -5.09
CA PRO A 283 -15.76 -1.92 -4.33
C PRO A 283 -14.39 -1.65 -4.94
N LYS A 284 -14.32 -1.38 -6.25
CA LYS A 284 -13.11 -1.05 -7.01
C LYS A 284 -12.72 0.44 -7.01
N LEU A 285 -13.46 1.32 -6.35
CA LEU A 285 -13.11 2.75 -6.28
C LEU A 285 -11.73 2.91 -5.63
N SER A 286 -10.73 3.38 -6.39
CA SER A 286 -9.39 3.69 -5.87
C SER A 286 -9.31 5.12 -5.35
N LEU A 287 -8.23 5.45 -4.63
CA LEU A 287 -7.99 6.81 -4.16
C LEU A 287 -7.83 7.78 -5.34
N GLU A 288 -7.16 7.36 -6.41
CA GLU A 288 -6.99 8.16 -7.63
C GLU A 288 -8.33 8.43 -8.32
N ASN A 289 -9.23 7.44 -8.36
CA ASN A 289 -10.57 7.66 -8.92
C ASN A 289 -11.35 8.69 -8.08
N LEU A 290 -11.29 8.58 -6.76
CA LEU A 290 -11.93 9.54 -5.86
C LEU A 290 -11.33 10.95 -6.00
N ALA A 291 -10.00 11.04 -6.17
CA ALA A 291 -9.31 12.30 -6.43
C ALA A 291 -9.71 12.91 -7.78
N ASP A 292 -9.83 12.11 -8.83
CA ASP A 292 -10.30 12.54 -10.16
C ASP A 292 -11.73 13.11 -10.10
N GLU A 293 -12.64 12.45 -9.37
CA GLU A 293 -14.02 12.93 -9.16
C GLU A 293 -14.09 14.28 -8.44
N LEU A 294 -13.10 14.57 -7.60
CA LEU A 294 -12.94 15.84 -6.89
C LEU A 294 -12.11 16.87 -7.67
N ASN A 295 -11.72 16.56 -8.91
CA ASN A 295 -10.91 17.40 -9.79
C ASN A 295 -9.50 17.72 -9.24
N ILE A 296 -8.92 16.79 -8.46
CA ILE A 296 -7.54 16.90 -8.00
C ILE A 296 -6.61 16.46 -9.16
N PRO A 297 -5.67 17.31 -9.61
CA PRO A 297 -4.81 16.98 -10.74
C PRO A 297 -3.91 15.78 -10.44
N ARG A 298 -3.78 14.85 -11.40
CA ARG A 298 -2.83 13.74 -11.29
C ARG A 298 -1.39 14.23 -11.39
N LEU A 299 -0.58 13.89 -10.39
CA LEU A 299 0.85 14.20 -10.35
C LEU A 299 1.66 12.93 -10.17
N ASN A 300 2.82 12.84 -10.83
CA ASN A 300 3.70 11.66 -10.76
C ASN A 300 4.15 11.32 -9.32
N ILE A 301 4.23 12.34 -8.45
CA ILE A 301 4.58 12.15 -7.04
C ILE A 301 3.62 11.21 -6.32
N PHE A 302 2.34 11.12 -6.74
CA PHE A 302 1.32 10.30 -6.10
C PHE A 302 1.56 8.79 -6.26
N VAL A 303 2.52 8.37 -7.08
CA VAL A 303 2.88 6.95 -7.18
C VAL A 303 3.66 6.47 -5.94
N SER A 304 4.32 7.37 -5.23
CA SER A 304 5.09 7.07 -4.01
C SER A 304 4.20 6.97 -2.77
N THR A 305 4.64 6.26 -1.72
CA THR A 305 3.93 6.14 -0.44
C THR A 305 3.68 7.50 0.22
N GLY A 306 4.67 8.39 0.24
CA GLY A 306 4.50 9.77 0.71
C GLY A 306 3.54 10.57 -0.20
N GLY A 307 3.58 10.32 -1.50
CA GLY A 307 2.65 10.89 -2.46
C GLY A 307 1.20 10.44 -2.24
N GLN A 308 0.97 9.17 -1.93
CA GLN A 308 -0.34 8.62 -1.58
C GLN A 308 -0.86 9.24 -0.28
N ALA A 309 0.00 9.45 0.72
CA ALA A 309 -0.35 10.21 1.92
C ALA A 309 -0.75 11.65 1.58
N LEU A 310 -0.03 12.34 0.69
CA LEU A 310 -0.40 13.68 0.22
C LEU A 310 -1.71 13.68 -0.57
N LEU A 311 -1.92 12.72 -1.47
CA LEU A 311 -3.17 12.58 -2.22
C LEU A 311 -4.36 12.36 -1.27
N THR A 312 -4.17 11.51 -0.25
CA THR A 312 -5.14 11.30 0.83
C THR A 312 -5.47 12.62 1.54
N ASN A 313 -4.48 13.47 1.84
CA ASN A 313 -4.71 14.78 2.45
C ASN A 313 -5.59 15.66 1.55
N LEU A 314 -5.21 15.80 0.28
CA LEU A 314 -5.90 16.68 -0.67
C LEU A 314 -7.35 16.23 -0.86
N THR A 315 -7.56 14.93 -1.06
CA THR A 315 -8.88 14.32 -1.20
C THR A 315 -9.72 14.54 0.05
N PHE A 316 -9.14 14.35 1.24
CA PHE A 316 -9.85 14.60 2.50
C PHE A 316 -10.39 16.01 2.64
N ILE A 317 -9.57 17.02 2.33
CA ILE A 317 -9.96 18.42 2.48
C ILE A 317 -11.13 18.75 1.55
N GLU A 318 -11.09 18.29 0.30
CA GLU A 318 -12.19 18.45 -0.65
C GLU A 318 -13.47 17.75 -0.19
N MET A 319 -13.37 16.52 0.34
CA MET A 319 -14.52 15.79 0.87
C MET A 319 -15.11 16.44 2.12
N LYS A 320 -14.25 16.86 3.04
CA LYS A 320 -14.64 17.55 4.28
C LYS A 320 -15.42 18.82 4.00
N ASN A 321 -15.05 19.57 2.97
CA ASN A 321 -15.76 20.78 2.55
C ASN A 321 -17.15 20.50 1.94
N LYS A 322 -17.37 19.28 1.42
CA LYS A 322 -18.63 18.85 0.79
C LYS A 322 -19.57 18.14 1.77
N LEU A 323 -19.05 17.54 2.85
CA LEU A 323 -19.83 16.83 3.86
C LEU A 323 -20.29 17.78 4.99
N HIS A 324 -21.55 17.66 5.40
CA HIS A 324 -22.13 18.50 6.46
C HIS A 324 -21.65 18.12 7.87
N ASP A 325 -21.51 16.83 8.18
CA ASP A 325 -21.06 16.34 9.47
C ASP A 325 -20.16 15.12 9.32
N ILE A 326 -18.85 15.35 9.34
CA ILE A 326 -17.85 14.28 9.22
C ILE A 326 -17.74 13.44 10.50
N ASN A 327 -18.16 13.96 11.66
CA ASN A 327 -17.95 13.30 12.95
C ASN A 327 -18.71 11.98 13.06
N LYS A 328 -19.81 11.82 12.30
CA LYS A 328 -20.57 10.56 12.18
C LYS A 328 -19.73 9.40 11.66
N PHE A 329 -18.63 9.70 10.98
CA PHE A 329 -17.73 8.71 10.39
C PHE A 329 -16.43 8.52 11.19
N ASN A 330 -16.28 9.22 12.33
CA ASN A 330 -15.07 9.12 13.14
C ASN A 330 -14.87 7.69 13.65
N GLY A 331 -13.64 7.17 13.51
CA GLY A 331 -13.25 5.83 13.95
C GLY A 331 -13.76 4.68 13.06
N LEU A 332 -14.52 4.98 11.99
CA LEU A 332 -15.01 3.95 11.07
C LEU A 332 -13.96 3.62 10.01
N ILE A 333 -13.63 2.33 9.88
CA ILE A 333 -12.62 1.83 8.94
C ILE A 333 -13.25 0.87 7.93
N HIS A 334 -12.93 1.05 6.65
CA HIS A 334 -13.45 0.19 5.61
C HIS A 334 -12.99 -1.26 5.79
N GLY A 335 -13.93 -2.21 5.69
CA GLY A 335 -13.65 -3.64 5.82
C GLY A 335 -13.57 -4.18 7.25
N LEU A 336 -13.64 -3.31 8.27
CA LEU A 336 -13.58 -3.70 9.69
C LEU A 336 -14.80 -3.28 10.52
N VAL A 337 -15.69 -2.47 9.96
CA VAL A 337 -16.94 -2.08 10.61
C VAL A 337 -18.09 -2.86 10.00
N THR A 338 -18.92 -3.49 10.83
CA THR A 338 -20.15 -4.15 10.39
C THR A 338 -21.22 -3.12 10.00
N GLU A 339 -22.07 -3.46 9.03
CA GLU A 339 -23.22 -2.61 8.64
C GLU A 339 -24.13 -2.26 9.83
N GLN A 340 -24.17 -3.10 10.87
CA GLN A 340 -24.92 -2.85 12.11
C GLN A 340 -24.33 -1.72 12.97
N GLN A 341 -23.00 -1.58 13.05
CA GLN A 341 -22.37 -0.43 13.71
C GLN A 341 -22.51 0.86 12.90
N GLN A 342 -22.66 0.74 11.57
CA GLN A 342 -23.03 1.86 10.69
C GLN A 342 -24.50 2.27 10.89
N GLN A 343 -25.42 1.32 11.10
CA GLN A 343 -26.85 1.57 11.32
C GLN A 343 -27.22 1.95 12.77
N GLN A 344 -26.42 1.55 13.76
CA GLN A 344 -26.60 1.92 15.18
C GLN A 344 -26.11 3.33 15.50
N ASN A 345 -25.57 4.07 14.54
CA ASN A 345 -25.45 5.51 14.65
C ASN A 345 -26.81 6.11 14.23
N PRO A 346 -27.68 6.54 15.17
CA PRO A 346 -29.06 6.94 14.86
C PRO A 346 -29.16 8.11 13.87
N LEU A 347 -28.04 8.78 13.56
CA LEU A 347 -27.92 9.89 12.64
C LEU A 347 -27.52 9.52 11.20
N LEU A 348 -27.29 8.23 10.90
CA LEU A 348 -27.07 7.73 9.52
C LEU A 348 -28.37 7.29 8.85
N ASN A 349 -29.45 7.10 9.61
CA ASN A 349 -30.78 6.73 9.11
C ASN A 349 -31.68 7.94 8.78
N GLU A 350 -31.19 9.17 8.96
CA GLU A 350 -31.88 10.42 8.59
C GLU A 350 -31.16 11.10 7.41
N LEU A 351 -31.07 10.40 6.28
CA LEU A 351 -30.76 10.98 4.97
C LEU A 351 -31.90 10.72 3.99
#